data_AF-A0A1V6FAP4-F1
#
_entry.id   AF-A0A1V6FAP4-F1
#
_cell.length_a   1.000
_cell.length_b   1.000
_cell.length_c   1.000
_cell.angle_alpha   90.00
_cell.angle_beta   90.00
_cell.angle_gamma   90.00
#
_symmetry.space_group_name_H-M   'P 1'
#
loop_
_entity.id
_entity.type
_entity.pdbx_description
1 polymer ?
#
loop_
_entity_poly.entity_id
_entity_poly.type
_entity_poly.pdbx_seq_one_letter_code
_entity_poly.pdbx_strand_id
1 'polypeptide(L)'
;MDNNELIQLIRDKQWDDVIENILSCDDNEVFKFALSQKDCPEIIILDLWQALDPDVRILVAKHPNTPMSVLKSMVHSDNDPKVRRIASKSYHMRRRSD
;
A
#
# COMPACT_ATOMS: atom_id res chain seq x y z
N MET A 1 18.41 7.41 -8.30
CA MET A 1 18.52 6.23 -7.42
C MET A 1 18.03 5.04 -8.21
N ASP A 2 18.76 3.94 -8.24
CA ASP A 2 18.23 2.72 -8.85
C ASP A 2 17.31 1.97 -7.85
N ASN A 3 16.60 0.95 -8.34
CA ASN A 3 15.66 0.20 -7.51
C ASN A 3 16.35 -0.54 -6.35
N ASN A 4 17.59 -0.98 -6.51
CA ASN A 4 18.31 -1.69 -5.46
C ASN A 4 18.68 -0.74 -4.32
N GLU A 5 19.15 0.46 -4.67
CA GLU A 5 19.44 1.53 -3.72
C GLU A 5 18.15 1.96 -2.99
N LEU A 6 17.03 2.11 -3.70
CA LEU A 6 15.72 2.40 -3.09
C LEU A 6 15.30 1.33 -2.08
N ILE A 7 15.35 0.06 -2.48
CA ILE A 7 14.98 -1.08 -1.63
C ILE A 7 15.87 -1.13 -0.38
N GLN A 8 17.16 -0.80 -0.52
CA GLN A 8 18.08 -0.77 0.60
C GLN A 8 17.70 0.34 1.60
N LEU A 9 17.44 1.56 1.13
CA LEU A 9 17.01 2.67 2.01
C LEU A 9 15.65 2.39 2.68
N ILE A 10 14.71 1.75 1.98
CA ILE A 10 13.45 1.27 2.58
C ILE A 10 13.72 0.25 3.69
N ARG A 11 14.68 -0.67 3.49
CA ARG A 11 15.09 -1.65 4.51
C ARG A 11 15.66 -0.97 5.74
N ASP A 12 16.45 0.08 5.52
CA ASP A 12 17.11 0.87 6.56
C ASP A 12 16.18 1.92 7.21
N LYS A 13 14.90 1.92 6.82
CA LYS A 13 13.83 2.79 7.35
C LYS A 13 14.05 4.27 7.09
N GLN A 14 14.80 4.60 6.05
CA GLN A 14 15.08 5.95 5.60
C GLN A 14 13.94 6.48 4.71
N TRP A 15 12.73 6.51 5.24
CA TRP A 15 11.52 6.85 4.48
C TRP A 15 11.57 8.26 3.88
N ASP A 16 12.09 9.22 4.64
CA ASP A 16 12.22 10.62 4.18
C ASP A 16 13.08 10.74 2.91
N ASP A 17 14.07 9.87 2.74
CA ASP A 17 14.99 9.87 1.60
C ASP A 17 14.39 9.19 0.35
N VAL A 18 13.35 8.36 0.52
CA VAL A 18 12.81 7.52 -0.57
C VAL A 18 11.40 7.88 -1.01
N ILE A 19 10.61 8.63 -0.23
CA ILE A 19 9.20 8.92 -0.56
C ILE A 19 9.05 9.49 -1.97
N GLU A 20 9.77 10.56 -2.31
CA GLU A 20 9.65 11.19 -3.64
C GLU A 20 10.04 10.24 -4.78
N ASN A 21 11.05 9.40 -4.56
CA ASN A 21 11.49 8.41 -5.53
C ASN A 21 10.44 7.30 -5.70
N ILE A 22 9.85 6.79 -4.61
CA ILE A 22 8.79 5.78 -4.68
C ILE A 22 7.59 6.34 -5.44
N LEU A 23 7.15 7.56 -5.12
CA LEU A 23 6.00 8.19 -5.78
C LEU A 23 6.22 8.50 -7.27
N SER A 24 7.45 8.33 -7.79
CA SER A 24 7.79 8.58 -9.19
C SER A 24 8.37 7.37 -9.95
N CYS A 25 8.71 6.25 -9.29
CA CYS A 25 9.46 5.17 -9.92
C CYS A 25 8.62 4.19 -10.77
N ASP A 26 7.28 4.27 -10.74
CA ASP A 26 6.31 3.38 -11.43
C ASP A 26 6.74 1.90 -11.48
N ASP A 27 7.26 1.40 -10.35
CA ASP A 27 7.83 0.06 -10.24
C ASP A 27 7.05 -0.75 -9.20
N ASN A 28 6.32 -1.76 -9.70
CA ASN A 28 5.46 -2.60 -8.86
C ASN A 28 6.25 -3.40 -7.82
N GLU A 29 7.52 -3.74 -8.05
CA GLU A 29 8.32 -4.47 -7.08
C GLU A 29 8.78 -3.55 -5.94
N VAL A 30 9.14 -2.30 -6.25
CA VAL A 30 9.38 -1.27 -5.22
C VAL A 30 8.11 -1.02 -4.40
N PHE A 31 6.95 -0.89 -5.06
CA PHE A 31 5.66 -0.70 -4.38
C PHE A 31 5.32 -1.84 -3.44
N LYS A 32 5.44 -3.08 -3.92
CA LYS A 32 5.19 -4.29 -3.11
C LYS A 32 6.16 -4.36 -1.94
N PHE A 33 7.43 -4.04 -2.16
CA PHE A 33 8.44 -4.04 -1.10
C PHE A 33 8.11 -3.00 -0.02
N ALA A 34 7.81 -1.75 -0.42
CA ALA A 34 7.42 -0.68 0.50
C ALA A 34 6.17 -1.06 1.31
N LEU A 35 5.10 -1.51 0.65
CA LEU A 35 3.84 -1.91 1.31
C LEU A 35 3.97 -3.18 2.18
N SER A 36 5.02 -3.97 2.03
CA SER A 36 5.29 -5.10 2.92
C SER A 36 5.88 -4.68 4.28
N GLN A 37 6.38 -3.44 4.37
CA GLN A 37 6.95 -2.89 5.60
C GLN A 37 5.83 -2.40 6.53
N LYS A 38 5.81 -2.86 7.78
CA LYS A 38 4.78 -2.48 8.77
C LYS A 38 4.70 -0.97 9.05
N ASP A 39 5.82 -0.29 8.90
CA ASP A 39 6.02 1.14 9.11
C ASP A 39 5.95 1.95 7.80
N CYS A 40 5.40 1.36 6.73
CA CYS A 40 5.19 2.06 5.47
C CYS A 40 4.40 3.38 5.70
N PRO A 41 4.96 4.53 5.25
CA PRO A 41 4.32 5.82 5.38
C PRO A 41 2.91 5.84 4.77
N GLU A 42 1.98 6.51 5.47
CA GLU A 42 0.60 6.63 5.01
C GLU A 42 0.50 7.25 3.61
N ILE A 43 1.37 8.22 3.28
CA ILE A 43 1.37 8.88 1.97
C ILE A 43 1.59 7.90 0.80
N ILE A 44 2.45 6.89 0.98
CA ILE A 44 2.70 5.87 -0.04
C ILE A 44 1.46 4.97 -0.18
N ILE A 45 0.80 4.62 0.92
CA ILE A 45 -0.42 3.82 0.90
C ILE A 45 -1.56 4.58 0.19
N LEU A 46 -1.67 5.89 0.45
CA LEU A 46 -2.65 6.79 -0.16
C LEU A 46 -2.42 7.03 -1.64
N ASP A 47 -1.19 6.89 -2.12
CA ASP A 47 -0.89 6.99 -3.55
C ASP A 47 -1.22 5.67 -4.28
N LEU A 48 -0.89 4.53 -3.66
CA LEU A 48 -0.95 3.22 -4.32
C LEU A 48 -2.30 2.50 -4.24
N TRP A 49 -3.33 3.04 -3.58
CA TRP A 49 -4.61 2.33 -3.41
C TRP A 49 -5.38 2.12 -4.73
N GLN A 50 -5.07 2.89 -5.77
CA GLN A 50 -5.59 2.73 -7.14
C GLN A 50 -4.51 2.27 -8.14
N ALA A 51 -3.38 1.72 -7.65
CA ALA A 51 -2.32 1.22 -8.51
C ALA A 51 -2.86 0.25 -9.57
N LEU A 52 -2.28 0.24 -10.77
CA LEU A 52 -2.76 -0.61 -11.86
C LEU A 52 -2.65 -2.11 -11.52
N ASP A 53 -1.55 -2.50 -10.87
CA ASP A 53 -1.32 -3.88 -10.44
C ASP A 53 -2.27 -4.26 -9.27
N PRO A 54 -3.17 -5.25 -9.45
CA PRO A 54 -4.06 -5.71 -8.39
C PRO A 54 -3.32 -6.27 -7.18
N ASP A 55 -2.10 -6.80 -7.32
CA ASP A 55 -1.33 -7.31 -6.19
C ASP A 55 -0.83 -6.16 -5.29
N VAL A 56 -0.49 -5.00 -5.87
CA VAL A 56 -0.19 -3.78 -5.11
C VAL A 56 -1.43 -3.33 -4.33
N ARG A 57 -2.60 -3.28 -4.98
CA ARG A 57 -3.87 -2.93 -4.30
C ARG A 57 -4.24 -3.96 -3.22
N ILE A 58 -3.95 -5.24 -3.41
CA ILE A 58 -4.12 -6.27 -2.37
C ILE A 58 -3.26 -5.96 -1.14
N LEU A 59 -2.02 -5.53 -1.32
CA LEU A 59 -1.13 -5.16 -0.22
C LEU A 59 -1.66 -3.93 0.50
N VAL A 60 -2.10 -2.89 -0.22
CA VAL A 60 -2.80 -1.73 0.37
C VAL A 60 -4.00 -2.20 1.20
N ALA A 61 -4.87 -3.05 0.66
CA ALA A 61 -6.05 -3.53 1.39
C ALA A 61 -5.71 -4.35 2.65
N LYS A 62 -4.55 -5.02 2.69
CA LYS A 62 -4.09 -5.80 3.86
C LYS A 62 -3.33 -4.98 4.88
N HIS A 63 -2.77 -3.85 4.48
CA HIS A 63 -1.83 -3.12 5.33
C HIS A 63 -2.53 -2.57 6.59
N PRO A 64 -1.94 -2.74 7.79
CA PRO A 64 -2.58 -2.33 9.05
C PRO A 64 -2.81 -0.82 9.14
N ASN A 65 -1.99 -0.02 8.46
CA ASN A 65 -2.08 1.44 8.49
C ASN A 65 -3.00 2.02 7.39
N THR A 66 -3.60 1.19 6.53
CA THR A 66 -4.47 1.70 5.47
C THR A 66 -5.65 2.45 6.06
N PRO A 67 -5.92 3.71 5.68
CA PRO A 67 -7.04 4.44 6.26
C PRO A 67 -8.38 3.74 6.06
N MET A 68 -9.28 3.83 7.05
CA MET A 68 -10.62 3.22 6.97
C MET A 68 -11.45 3.77 5.81
N SER A 69 -11.22 5.03 5.43
CA SER A 69 -11.80 5.66 4.25
C SER A 69 -11.35 4.99 2.95
N VAL A 70 -10.06 4.71 2.80
CA VAL A 70 -9.50 3.98 1.65
C VAL A 70 -10.06 2.57 1.59
N LEU A 71 -10.05 1.82 2.70
CA LEU A 71 -10.64 0.48 2.75
C LEU A 71 -12.12 0.50 2.33
N LYS A 72 -12.89 1.48 2.81
CA LYS A 72 -14.29 1.67 2.41
C LYS A 72 -14.39 1.94 0.91
N SER A 73 -13.58 2.83 0.33
CA SER A 73 -13.60 3.08 -1.11
C SER A 73 -13.29 1.82 -1.90
N MET A 74 -12.22 1.10 -1.57
CA MET A 74 -11.83 -0.15 -2.24
C MET A 74 -12.94 -1.22 -2.21
N VAL A 75 -13.71 -1.32 -1.12
CA VAL A 75 -14.86 -2.23 -1.03
C VAL A 75 -15.92 -1.92 -2.08
N HIS A 76 -16.16 -0.64 -2.38
CA HIS A 76 -17.25 -0.21 -3.27
C HIS A 76 -16.81 -0.02 -4.72
N SER A 77 -15.56 0.41 -4.97
CA SER A 77 -15.13 0.90 -6.28
C SER A 77 -13.99 0.12 -6.94
N ASP A 78 -13.32 -0.82 -6.25
CA ASP A 78 -12.25 -1.58 -6.91
C ASP A 78 -12.84 -2.51 -7.98
N ASN A 79 -12.20 -2.55 -9.15
CA ASN A 79 -12.65 -3.38 -10.27
C ASN A 79 -12.40 -4.88 -10.03
N ASP A 80 -11.37 -5.23 -9.25
CA ASP A 80 -11.00 -6.61 -8.98
C ASP A 80 -11.80 -7.21 -7.80
N PRO A 81 -12.59 -8.28 -8.01
CA PRO A 81 -13.38 -8.91 -6.95
C PRO A 81 -12.55 -9.44 -5.76
N LYS A 82 -11.31 -9.91 -6.02
CA LYS A 82 -10.39 -10.39 -4.98
C LYS A 82 -9.90 -9.23 -4.12
N VAL A 83 -9.60 -8.07 -4.73
CA VAL A 83 -9.26 -6.85 -3.98
C VAL A 83 -10.43 -6.42 -3.11
N ARG A 84 -11.65 -6.29 -3.68
CA ARG A 84 -12.86 -5.93 -2.91
C ARG A 84 -13.09 -6.85 -1.71
N ARG A 85 -12.93 -8.17 -1.89
CA ARG A 85 -13.10 -9.16 -0.82
C ARG A 85 -12.07 -8.97 0.31
N ILE A 86 -10.80 -8.72 -0.06
CA ILE A 86 -9.73 -8.51 0.92
C ILE A 86 -9.93 -7.20 1.68
N ALA A 87 -10.23 -6.10 0.97
CA ALA A 87 -10.54 -4.81 1.58
C ALA A 87 -11.72 -4.92 2.55
N SER A 88 -12.78 -5.65 2.16
CA SER A 88 -13.94 -5.89 3.02
C SER A 88 -13.55 -6.64 4.29
N LYS A 89 -12.73 -7.70 4.18
CA LYS A 89 -12.23 -8.43 5.35
C LYS A 89 -11.45 -7.51 6.28
N SER A 90 -10.50 -6.74 5.77
CA SER A 90 -9.69 -5.80 6.56
C SER A 90 -10.53 -4.71 7.23
N TYR A 91 -11.47 -4.11 6.50
CA TYR A 91 -12.37 -3.09 7.01
C TYR A 91 -13.20 -3.60 8.19
N HIS A 92 -13.81 -4.79 8.06
CA HIS A 92 -14.65 -5.36 9.10
C HIS A 92 -13.85 -5.89 10.29
N MET A 93 -12.63 -6.39 10.08
CA MET A 93 -11.75 -6.81 11.18
C MET A 93 -11.35 -5.60 12.05
N ARG A 94 -11.02 -4.47 11.42
CA ARG A 94 -10.57 -3.27 12.16
C ARG A 94 -11.71 -2.52 12.83
N ARG A 95 -12.85 -2.36 12.16
CA ARG A 95 -14.04 -1.70 12.73
C ARG A 95 -14.61 -2.42 13.96
N ARG A 96 -14.29 -3.70 14.18
CA ARG A 96 -14.73 -4.47 15.35
C ARG A 96 -13.75 -4.40 16.51
N SER A 97 -12.53 -3.91 16.27
CA SER A 97 -11.46 -3.81 17.25
C SER A 97 -11.33 -2.42 17.87
N ASP A 98 -12.09 -1.44 17.33
CA ASP A 98 -12.26 -0.08 17.87
C ASP A 98 -13.49 -0.02 18.80
#